data_AF-A0A2E4IVV8-F1
#
_entry.id   AF-A0A2E4IVV8-F1
#
_cell.length_a   1.000
_cell.length_b   1.000
_cell.length_c   1.000
_cell.angle_alpha   90.00
_cell.angle_beta   90.00
_cell.angle_gamma   90.00
#
_symmetry.space_group_name_H-M   'P 1'
#
loop_
_entity.id
_entity.type
_entity.pdbx_description
1 polymer ?
#
loop_
_entity_poly.entity_id
_entity_poly.type
_entity_poly.pdbx_seq_one_letter_code
_entity_poly.pdbx_strand_id
1 'polypeptide(L)'
;MASIKSDIAPLDRFQSFIVFEPASIRISDNDILYIGNNVQTVFDETFEKVSLLQNDIKMKILLNKFQKLGNMLSLLESHDNVIITKFFDRIWRRYSYVSHLGESFFSLDVFLDFFPKFDNQADTIIAQRIDAHVDEFDEEDEDEDEDDKDEEDKDKEDKDKEGTDAVVDNEEGSR
;
A
#
# COMPACT_ATOMS: atom_id res chain seq x y z
N MET A 1 15.46 -26.94 -9.80
CA MET A 1 14.96 -25.83 -8.97
C MET A 1 13.46 -25.77 -9.18
N ALA A 2 12.71 -25.41 -8.14
CA ALA A 2 11.27 -25.21 -8.23
C ALA A 2 10.97 -23.73 -8.50
N SER A 3 9.76 -23.43 -8.96
CA SER A 3 9.35 -22.07 -9.32
C SER A 3 8.87 -21.32 -8.08
N ILE A 4 9.18 -20.03 -7.97
CA ILE A 4 8.60 -19.16 -6.93
C ILE A 4 7.07 -19.20 -6.99
N LYS A 5 6.49 -19.37 -8.19
CA LYS A 5 5.04 -19.46 -8.40
C LYS A 5 4.40 -20.78 -7.94
N SER A 6 5.17 -21.83 -7.65
CA SER A 6 4.65 -23.09 -7.07
C SER A 6 4.80 -23.18 -5.55
N ASP A 7 5.78 -22.48 -4.98
CA ASP A 7 6.30 -22.80 -3.64
C ASP A 7 5.84 -21.81 -2.54
N ILE A 8 5.21 -20.69 -2.91
CA ILE A 8 4.78 -19.63 -1.97
C ILE A 8 3.26 -19.46 -1.99
N ALA A 9 2.68 -19.30 -0.79
CA ALA A 9 1.28 -18.90 -0.58
C ALA A 9 0.96 -17.54 -1.26
N PRO A 10 -0.31 -17.17 -1.53
CA PRO A 10 -0.69 -16.31 -2.66
C PRO A 10 0.17 -15.05 -2.82
N LEU A 11 0.89 -15.00 -3.95
CA LEU A 11 1.97 -14.06 -4.30
C LEU A 11 1.57 -12.57 -4.20
N ASP A 12 0.27 -12.28 -4.37
CA ASP A 12 -0.35 -10.96 -4.24
C ASP A 12 -0.09 -10.31 -2.85
N ARG A 13 0.26 -11.13 -1.84
CA ARG A 13 0.67 -10.69 -0.50
C ARG A 13 2.08 -10.06 -0.45
N PHE A 14 2.95 -10.36 -1.41
CA PHE A 14 4.33 -9.87 -1.43
C PHE A 14 4.46 -8.58 -2.24
N GLN A 15 4.85 -7.48 -1.59
CA GLN A 15 4.82 -6.13 -2.14
C GLN A 15 6.20 -5.45 -2.09
N SER A 16 6.65 -4.90 -3.22
CA SER A 16 7.82 -3.99 -3.32
C SER A 16 7.39 -2.53 -3.30
N PHE A 17 8.29 -1.64 -2.88
CA PHE A 17 8.05 -0.20 -2.79
C PHE A 17 9.13 0.58 -3.51
N ILE A 18 8.80 1.73 -4.07
CA ILE A 18 9.75 2.76 -4.46
C ILE A 18 9.80 3.82 -3.36
N VAL A 19 10.99 4.07 -2.84
CA VAL A 19 11.22 4.91 -1.67
C VAL A 19 12.15 6.07 -2.04
N PHE A 20 11.76 7.26 -1.60
CA PHE A 20 12.43 8.53 -1.87
C PHE A 20 13.13 9.06 -0.60
N GLU A 21 14.02 10.04 -0.77
CA GLU A 21 14.57 10.82 0.35
C GLU A 21 13.45 11.54 1.14
N PRO A 22 13.51 11.64 2.48
CA PRO A 22 14.50 11.11 3.41
C PRO A 22 14.06 9.80 4.09
N ALA A 23 13.25 8.99 3.42
CA ALA A 23 12.84 7.67 3.91
C ALA A 23 13.81 6.57 3.48
N SER A 24 14.46 6.70 2.31
CA SER A 24 15.36 5.69 1.74
C SER A 24 16.56 5.36 2.63
N ILE A 25 17.16 6.37 3.28
CA ILE A 25 18.26 6.20 4.25
C ILE A 25 17.92 5.36 5.50
N ARG A 26 16.65 4.96 5.68
CA ARG A 26 16.18 4.13 6.79
C ARG A 26 16.04 2.65 6.42
N ILE A 27 16.25 2.31 5.15
CA ILE A 27 16.09 0.94 4.63
C ILE A 27 17.43 0.22 4.75
N SER A 28 17.42 -1.05 5.19
CA SER A 28 18.64 -1.86 5.22
C SER A 28 19.10 -2.18 3.80
N ASP A 29 20.41 -2.12 3.52
CA ASP A 29 20.98 -2.51 2.22
C ASP A 29 20.56 -3.93 1.78
N ASN A 30 20.36 -4.82 2.75
CA ASN A 30 19.87 -6.19 2.52
C ASN A 30 18.44 -6.26 1.94
N ASP A 31 17.67 -5.19 2.08
CA ASP A 31 16.29 -5.04 1.60
C ASP A 31 16.19 -4.23 0.30
N ILE A 32 17.30 -3.68 -0.19
CA ILE A 32 17.34 -2.94 -1.45
C ILE A 32 17.42 -3.94 -2.61
N LEU A 33 16.64 -3.72 -3.66
CA LEU A 33 16.70 -4.46 -4.92
C LEU A 33 17.36 -3.62 -6.04
N TYR A 34 17.05 -2.32 -6.09
CA TYR A 34 17.72 -1.34 -6.95
C TYR A 34 17.91 -0.01 -6.21
N ILE A 35 18.99 0.71 -6.52
CA ILE A 35 19.32 2.04 -5.99
C ILE A 35 19.86 2.94 -7.11
N GLY A 36 19.63 4.25 -6.98
CA GLY A 36 20.19 5.26 -7.87
C GLY A 36 19.59 5.19 -9.26
N ASN A 37 20.41 5.54 -10.26
CA ASN A 37 20.03 5.53 -11.69
C ASN A 37 19.48 4.17 -12.19
N ASN A 38 19.78 3.05 -11.51
CA ASN A 38 19.18 1.75 -11.83
C ASN A 38 17.67 1.72 -11.59
N VAL A 39 17.15 2.48 -10.61
CA VAL A 39 15.71 2.63 -10.36
C VAL A 39 15.03 3.27 -11.55
N GLN A 40 15.61 4.34 -12.11
CA GLN A 40 15.07 5.00 -13.30
C GLN A 40 15.06 4.05 -14.51
N THR A 41 16.14 3.31 -14.76
CA THR A 41 16.20 2.32 -15.86
C THR A 41 15.13 1.22 -15.71
N VAL A 42 14.98 0.65 -14.51
CA VAL A 42 13.97 -0.39 -14.23
C VAL A 42 12.56 0.19 -14.30
N PHE A 43 12.35 1.44 -13.87
CA PHE A 43 11.08 2.13 -14.00
C PHE A 43 10.70 2.32 -15.48
N ASP A 44 11.61 2.82 -16.32
CA ASP A 44 11.35 3.09 -17.74
C ASP A 44 11.09 1.80 -18.55
N GLU A 45 11.94 0.77 -18.38
CA GLU A 45 11.72 -0.58 -18.96
C GLU A 45 10.34 -1.14 -18.61
N THR A 46 9.87 -0.85 -17.40
CA THR A 46 8.59 -1.34 -16.89
C THR A 46 7.42 -0.51 -17.41
N PHE A 47 7.56 0.82 -17.41
CA PHE A 47 6.54 1.74 -17.86
C PHE A 47 6.23 1.53 -19.35
N GLU A 48 7.25 1.30 -20.19
CA GLU A 48 7.07 0.91 -21.59
C GLU A 48 6.19 -0.36 -21.69
N LYS A 49 6.57 -1.45 -21.01
CA LYS A 49 5.80 -2.73 -21.02
C LYS A 49 4.35 -2.53 -20.57
N VAL A 50 4.11 -1.82 -19.47
CA VAL A 50 2.75 -1.54 -18.96
C VAL A 50 1.96 -0.67 -19.94
N SER A 51 2.60 0.33 -20.56
CA SER A 51 1.96 1.23 -21.54
C SER A 51 1.53 0.53 -22.83
N LEU A 52 2.08 -0.63 -23.15
CA LEU A 52 1.69 -1.44 -24.31
C LEU A 52 0.50 -2.38 -24.03
N LEU A 53 0.14 -2.63 -22.76
CA LEU A 53 -0.84 -3.65 -22.35
C LEU A 53 -2.19 -3.07 -21.89
N GLN A 54 -2.57 -1.88 -22.37
CA GLN A 54 -3.72 -1.08 -21.87
C GLN A 54 -5.13 -1.71 -22.07
N ASN A 55 -5.24 -2.94 -22.57
CA ASN A 55 -6.52 -3.58 -22.87
C ASN A 55 -7.24 -4.13 -21.61
N ASP A 56 -6.50 -4.39 -20.52
CA ASP A 56 -7.05 -4.85 -19.23
C ASP A 56 -7.25 -3.67 -18.26
N ILE A 57 -8.32 -3.73 -17.46
CA ILE A 57 -8.57 -2.85 -16.31
C ILE A 57 -7.40 -2.93 -15.31
N LYS A 58 -6.84 -4.12 -15.03
CA LYS A 58 -5.66 -4.27 -14.17
C LYS A 58 -4.46 -3.46 -14.69
N MET A 59 -4.22 -3.52 -16.00
CA MET A 59 -3.12 -2.79 -16.63
C MET A 59 -3.36 -1.28 -16.67
N LYS A 60 -4.61 -0.81 -16.75
CA LYS A 60 -4.94 0.62 -16.58
C LYS A 60 -4.70 1.12 -15.15
N ILE A 61 -5.00 0.31 -14.14
CA ILE A 61 -4.71 0.62 -12.73
C ILE A 61 -3.19 0.72 -12.53
N LEU A 62 -2.42 -0.24 -13.05
CA LEU A 62 -0.96 -0.19 -13.05
C LEU A 62 -0.42 1.02 -13.82
N LEU A 63 -0.96 1.34 -15.00
CA LEU A 63 -0.52 2.50 -15.79
C LEU A 63 -0.71 3.83 -15.04
N ASN A 64 -1.88 4.06 -14.44
CA ASN A 64 -2.16 5.26 -13.65
C ASN A 64 -1.20 5.37 -12.45
N LYS A 65 -0.92 4.24 -11.79
CA LYS A 65 0.02 4.13 -10.67
C LYS A 65 1.45 4.49 -11.12
N PHE A 66 1.92 3.91 -12.23
CA PHE A 66 3.23 4.23 -12.79
C PHE A 66 3.32 5.68 -13.28
N GLN A 67 2.26 6.27 -13.84
CA GLN A 67 2.23 7.70 -14.18
C GLN A 67 2.44 8.59 -12.95
N LYS A 68 1.80 8.27 -11.81
CA LYS A 68 2.07 8.97 -10.53
C LYS A 68 3.54 8.85 -10.13
N LEU A 69 4.12 7.64 -10.19
CA LEU A 69 5.52 7.38 -9.85
C LEU A 69 6.50 8.13 -10.76
N GLY A 70 6.28 8.10 -12.08
CA GLY A 70 7.09 8.81 -13.07
C GLY A 70 7.03 10.33 -12.88
N ASN A 71 5.86 10.88 -12.56
CA ASN A 71 5.74 12.29 -12.19
C ASN A 71 6.60 12.61 -10.95
N MET A 72 6.57 11.78 -9.91
CA MET A 72 7.41 11.98 -8.71
C MET A 72 8.91 11.82 -9.00
N LEU A 73 9.31 10.86 -9.82
CA LEU A 73 10.71 10.70 -10.30
C LEU A 73 11.19 11.91 -11.11
N SER A 74 10.29 12.57 -11.85
CA SER A 74 10.61 13.73 -12.69
C SER A 74 10.79 15.05 -11.90
N LEU A 75 10.40 15.07 -10.62
CA LEU A 75 10.54 16.22 -9.72
C LEU A 75 11.87 16.23 -8.94
N LEU A 76 12.73 15.22 -9.14
CA LEU A 76 13.98 15.05 -8.41
C LEU A 76 15.16 15.70 -9.15
N GLU A 77 16.04 16.37 -8.40
CA GLU A 77 17.31 16.90 -8.94
C GLU A 77 18.37 15.81 -9.15
N SER A 78 18.28 14.69 -8.42
CA SER A 78 19.05 13.46 -8.64
C SER A 78 18.25 12.22 -8.19
N HIS A 79 18.53 11.08 -8.83
CA HIS A 79 17.98 9.77 -8.48
C HIS A 79 18.86 8.98 -7.51
N ASP A 80 20.07 9.45 -7.16
CA ASP A 80 21.11 8.66 -6.46
C ASP A 80 20.62 7.91 -5.21
N ASN A 81 19.77 8.55 -4.39
CA ASN A 81 19.26 7.99 -3.15
C ASN A 81 17.80 7.48 -3.25
N VAL A 82 17.25 7.35 -4.46
CA VAL A 82 15.97 6.65 -4.69
C VAL A 82 16.24 5.15 -4.75
N ILE A 83 15.36 4.35 -4.17
CA ILE A 83 15.49 2.89 -4.12
C ILE A 83 14.19 2.19 -4.51
N ILE A 84 14.31 1.00 -5.10
CA ILE A 84 13.24 0.00 -5.15
C ILE A 84 13.60 -1.09 -4.15
N THR A 85 12.68 -1.42 -3.26
CA THR A 85 12.87 -2.48 -2.26
C THR A 85 12.70 -3.86 -2.87
N LYS A 86 13.27 -4.86 -2.20
CA LYS A 86 12.84 -6.26 -2.29
C LYS A 86 11.37 -6.40 -1.89
N PHE A 87 10.78 -7.55 -2.20
CA PHE A 87 9.38 -7.84 -1.93
C PHE A 87 9.19 -8.26 -0.46
N PHE A 88 8.26 -7.61 0.24
CA PHE A 88 7.94 -7.86 1.64
C PHE A 88 6.57 -8.53 1.81
N ASP A 89 6.50 -9.52 2.70
CA ASP A 89 5.27 -10.23 3.10
C ASP A 89 4.31 -9.37 3.94
N ARG A 90 4.87 -8.53 4.84
CA ARG A 90 4.14 -7.60 5.73
C ARG A 90 5.04 -6.42 6.09
N ILE A 91 4.83 -5.26 5.46
CA ILE A 91 5.71 -4.09 5.62
C ILE A 91 5.86 -3.62 7.07
N TRP A 92 4.75 -3.62 7.81
CA TRP A 92 4.63 -3.19 9.20
C TRP A 92 5.33 -4.11 10.22
N ARG A 93 5.71 -5.34 9.83
CA ARG A 93 6.53 -6.23 10.67
C ARG A 93 8.04 -6.02 10.51
N ARG A 94 8.46 -5.24 9.51
CA ARG A 94 9.87 -4.98 9.19
C ARG A 94 10.25 -3.51 9.42
N TYR A 95 9.29 -2.61 9.18
CA TYR A 95 9.45 -1.17 9.36
C TYR A 95 8.31 -0.61 10.23
N SER A 96 8.15 -1.17 11.44
CA SER A 96 7.04 -0.89 12.38
C SER A 96 6.83 0.60 12.67
N TYR A 97 7.91 1.39 12.65
CA TYR A 97 7.91 2.83 12.91
C TYR A 97 7.76 3.71 11.66
N VAL A 98 7.49 3.12 10.49
CA VAL A 98 7.36 3.84 9.21
C VAL A 98 6.01 3.56 8.56
N SER A 99 5.00 4.34 8.96
CA SER A 99 3.60 4.22 8.50
C SER A 99 3.44 4.33 6.98
N HIS A 100 4.33 5.07 6.31
CA HIS A 100 4.43 5.13 4.85
C HIS A 100 5.89 5.00 4.43
N LEU A 101 6.36 3.76 4.21
CA LEU A 101 7.74 3.49 3.81
C LEU A 101 8.12 4.19 2.50
N GLY A 102 7.16 4.25 1.57
CA GLY A 102 7.26 4.84 0.25
C GLY A 102 6.00 4.51 -0.54
N GLU A 103 6.07 4.65 -1.85
CA GLU A 103 4.95 4.34 -2.73
C GLU A 103 5.03 2.86 -3.17
N SER A 104 3.89 2.17 -3.20
CA SER A 104 3.83 0.79 -3.71
C SER A 104 4.32 0.74 -5.16
N PHE A 105 5.19 -0.22 -5.49
CA PHE A 105 5.70 -0.44 -6.84
C PHE A 105 5.00 -1.65 -7.48
N PHE A 106 5.39 -2.88 -7.14
CA PHE A 106 4.80 -4.11 -7.68
C PHE A 106 4.39 -5.13 -6.60
N SER A 107 3.33 -5.89 -6.88
CA SER A 107 3.12 -7.21 -6.29
C SER A 107 4.04 -8.24 -6.96
N LEU A 108 4.42 -9.29 -6.24
CA LEU A 108 5.45 -10.25 -6.70
C LEU A 108 5.01 -11.04 -7.96
N ASP A 109 3.73 -11.36 -8.08
CA ASP A 109 3.16 -12.03 -9.25
C ASP A 109 3.35 -11.21 -10.54
N VAL A 110 2.94 -9.95 -10.51
CA VAL A 110 3.03 -9.01 -11.64
C VAL A 110 4.48 -8.74 -12.02
N PHE A 111 5.38 -8.63 -11.03
CA PHE A 111 6.81 -8.50 -11.29
C PHE A 111 7.40 -9.74 -11.99
N LEU A 112 7.04 -10.95 -11.55
CA LEU A 112 7.49 -12.19 -12.18
C LEU A 112 6.89 -12.42 -13.57
N ASP A 113 5.73 -11.83 -13.88
CA ASP A 113 5.18 -11.80 -15.24
C ASP A 113 5.98 -10.87 -16.18
N PHE A 114 6.41 -9.68 -15.69
CA PHE A 114 7.23 -8.75 -16.48
C PHE A 114 8.72 -9.11 -16.54
N PHE A 115 9.21 -9.92 -15.60
CA PHE A 115 10.62 -10.30 -15.46
C PHE A 115 10.81 -11.78 -15.04
N PRO A 116 10.35 -12.76 -15.83
CA PRO A 116 10.38 -14.19 -15.47
C PRO A 116 11.79 -14.78 -15.26
N LYS A 117 12.85 -14.05 -15.62
CA LYS A 117 14.25 -14.38 -15.26
C LYS A 117 14.47 -14.54 -13.74
N PHE A 118 13.63 -13.90 -12.92
CA PHE A 118 13.71 -13.95 -11.47
C PHE A 118 12.90 -15.09 -10.82
N ASP A 119 12.13 -15.86 -11.60
CA ASP A 119 11.20 -16.90 -11.10
C ASP A 119 11.88 -18.09 -10.36
N ASN A 120 13.22 -18.14 -10.38
CA ASN A 120 14.06 -19.11 -9.67
C ASN A 120 15.11 -18.40 -8.76
N GLN A 121 14.88 -17.12 -8.37
CA GLN A 121 15.84 -16.27 -7.64
C GLN A 121 15.21 -15.66 -6.37
N ALA A 122 14.53 -16.49 -5.57
CA ALA A 122 13.75 -16.06 -4.40
C ALA A 122 14.58 -15.21 -3.43
N ASP A 123 15.76 -15.68 -3.03
CA ASP A 123 16.64 -15.03 -2.06
C ASP A 123 17.22 -13.70 -2.55
N THR A 124 17.21 -13.47 -3.87
CA THR A 124 17.65 -12.21 -4.48
C THR A 124 16.56 -11.14 -4.42
N ILE A 125 15.29 -11.52 -4.64
CA ILE A 125 14.18 -10.58 -4.83
C ILE A 125 13.26 -10.44 -3.62
N ILE A 126 13.12 -11.48 -2.79
CA ILE A 126 12.29 -11.49 -1.59
C ILE A 126 13.15 -11.08 -0.40
N ALA A 127 12.63 -10.19 0.44
CA ALA A 127 13.26 -9.87 1.70
C ALA A 127 13.03 -11.02 2.70
N GLN A 128 14.02 -11.93 2.81
CA GLN A 128 14.05 -12.97 3.84
C GLN A 128 13.80 -12.35 5.23
N ARG A 129 13.16 -13.10 6.14
CA ARG A 129 12.92 -12.60 7.51
C ARG A 129 14.25 -12.28 8.20
N ILE A 130 14.22 -11.27 9.07
CA ILE A 130 15.31 -11.01 10.00
C ILE A 130 15.09 -11.92 11.21
N ASP A 131 15.24 -13.24 11.00
CA ASP A 131 15.19 -14.25 12.06
C ASP A 131 16.56 -14.27 12.79
N ALA A 132 16.98 -13.10 13.29
CA ALA A 132 18.27 -12.84 13.92
C ALA A 132 18.08 -11.90 15.12
N HIS A 133 17.94 -12.50 16.31
CA HIS A 133 17.63 -11.85 17.58
C HIS A 133 16.36 -10.98 17.59
N VAL A 134 15.23 -11.68 17.66
CA VAL A 134 14.02 -11.18 18.31
C VAL A 134 13.75 -12.04 19.56
N ASP A 135 14.83 -12.41 20.27
CA ASP A 135 14.80 -13.17 21.53
C ASP A 135 14.60 -12.24 22.76
N GLU A 136 14.07 -11.03 22.53
CA GLU A 136 13.70 -10.02 23.54
C GLU A 136 12.26 -9.47 23.30
N PHE A 137 11.40 -10.28 22.67
CA PHE A 137 9.94 -10.10 22.63
C PHE A 137 9.25 -11.43 22.93
N ASP A 138 9.55 -11.96 24.10
CA ASP A 138 8.78 -12.98 24.81
C ASP A 138 8.51 -12.42 26.22
N GLU A 139 7.40 -12.80 26.84
CA GLU A 139 6.75 -12.10 27.98
C GLU A 139 6.17 -10.71 27.57
N GLU A 140 4.87 -10.40 27.72
CA GLU A 140 3.76 -11.08 28.40
C GLU A 140 2.52 -11.14 27.47
N ASP A 141 2.01 -12.35 27.22
CA ASP A 141 0.68 -12.62 26.62
C ASP A 141 -0.26 -13.07 27.76
N GLU A 142 -0.37 -12.27 28.82
CA GLU A 142 -1.28 -12.49 29.97
C GLU A 142 -2.15 -11.24 30.24
N ASP A 143 -3.40 -11.31 29.79
CA ASP A 143 -4.61 -10.74 30.43
C ASP A 143 -5.83 -11.29 29.66
N GLU A 144 -6.24 -12.52 29.99
CA GLU A 144 -7.58 -13.03 29.65
C GLU A 144 -8.63 -12.42 30.59
N ASP A 145 -9.88 -12.40 30.15
CA ASP A 145 -11.07 -11.94 30.89
C ASP A 145 -11.13 -10.40 31.20
N GLU A 146 -12.30 -9.79 31.42
CA GLU A 146 -13.62 -10.36 31.66
C GLU A 146 -14.72 -9.68 30.80
N ASP A 147 -15.79 -10.42 30.53
CA ASP A 147 -16.92 -10.01 29.67
C ASP A 147 -17.96 -9.25 30.51
N ASP A 148 -18.08 -7.94 30.36
CA ASP A 148 -19.12 -7.14 31.05
C ASP A 148 -20.08 -6.51 30.02
N LYS A 149 -21.31 -7.04 30.01
CA LYS A 149 -22.47 -6.50 29.28
C LYS A 149 -23.38 -5.76 30.28
N ASP A 150 -24.53 -5.35 29.78
CA ASP A 150 -25.67 -4.81 30.54
C ASP A 150 -25.55 -3.29 30.87
N GLU A 151 -26.62 -2.50 30.78
CA GLU A 151 -27.97 -2.78 30.23
C GLU A 151 -28.59 -1.52 29.60
N GLU A 152 -29.72 -1.68 28.90
CA GLU A 152 -30.49 -0.55 28.38
C GLU A 152 -31.41 0.07 29.45
N ASP A 153 -31.41 1.40 29.58
CA ASP A 153 -32.61 2.16 29.97
C ASP A 153 -32.51 3.53 29.25
N LYS A 154 -33.25 3.84 28.18
CA LYS A 154 -34.71 3.89 27.93
C LYS A 154 -35.47 4.90 28.79
N ASP A 155 -36.50 5.44 28.13
CA ASP A 155 -37.68 6.09 28.68
C ASP A 155 -37.47 7.43 29.47
N LYS A 156 -38.30 8.47 29.31
CA LYS A 156 -39.45 8.65 28.39
C LYS A 156 -39.85 10.14 28.22
N GLU A 157 -40.61 10.41 27.16
CA GLU A 157 -41.87 11.21 27.05
C GLU A 157 -42.11 12.42 28.00
N ASP A 158 -42.86 13.48 27.63
CA ASP A 158 -43.92 13.60 26.61
C ASP A 158 -44.39 15.04 26.32
N LYS A 159 -45.06 15.26 25.17
CA LYS A 159 -46.09 16.32 24.86
C LYS A 159 -45.70 17.80 25.08
N ASP A 160 -46.35 18.85 24.53
CA ASP A 160 -47.55 19.06 23.68
C ASP A 160 -47.33 20.43 22.94
N LYS A 161 -48.10 21.01 21.99
CA LYS A 161 -49.43 20.73 21.40
C LYS A 161 -49.59 21.37 19.99
N GLU A 162 -50.82 21.33 19.45
CA GLU A 162 -51.49 22.15 18.41
C GLU A 162 -51.14 23.66 18.52
N GLY A 163 -51.22 24.54 17.51
CA GLY A 163 -52.06 24.74 16.30
C GLY A 163 -52.01 26.26 15.96
N THR A 164 -52.63 26.86 14.94
CA THR A 164 -53.64 26.45 13.92
C THR A 164 -53.47 27.27 12.62
N ASP A 165 -54.23 26.90 11.57
CA ASP A 165 -54.48 27.62 10.31
C ASP A 165 -54.55 29.17 10.34
N ALA A 166 -54.15 29.84 9.23
CA ALA A 166 -55.10 30.42 8.25
C ALA A 166 -54.48 31.49 7.29
N VAL A 167 -54.52 31.17 5.98
CA VAL A 167 -54.97 31.98 4.81
C VAL A 167 -54.85 33.53 4.81
N VAL A 168 -54.28 34.10 3.72
CA VAL A 168 -54.94 35.09 2.80
C VAL A 168 -54.01 35.44 1.62
N ASP A 169 -54.58 35.54 0.42
CA ASP A 169 -53.93 35.89 -0.86
C ASP A 169 -53.78 37.40 -1.10
N ASN A 170 -52.84 37.76 -2.00
CA ASN A 170 -53.01 38.66 -3.17
C ASN A 170 -51.62 38.97 -3.75
N GLU A 171 -51.33 38.71 -5.02
CA GLU A 171 -51.81 39.35 -6.27
C GLU A 171 -51.06 40.66 -6.64
N GLU A 172 -50.95 40.87 -7.95
CA GLU A 172 -50.27 41.96 -8.67
C GLU A 172 -48.73 42.06 -8.50
N GLY A 173 -47.94 42.38 -9.54
CA GLY A 173 -48.29 42.55 -10.95
C GLY A 173 -47.50 43.68 -11.62
N SER A 174 -47.03 43.45 -12.85
CA SER A 174 -46.19 44.38 -13.64
C SER A 174 -44.76 44.59 -13.09
N ARG A 175 -43.73 44.84 -13.92
CA ARG A 175 -43.74 45.14 -15.37
C ARG A 175 -42.47 44.65 -16.06
#